data_AF-A0A946F9I5-F1
#
_entry.id   AF-A0A946F9I5-F1
#
_cell.length_a   1.000
_cell.length_b   1.000
_cell.length_c   1.000
_cell.angle_alpha   90.00
_cell.angle_beta   90.00
_cell.angle_gamma   90.00
#
_symmetry.space_group_name_H-M   'P 1'
#
loop_
_entity.id
_entity.type
_entity.pdbx_description
1 polymer ?
#
loop_
_entity_poly.entity_id
_entity_poly.type
_entity_poly.pdbx_seq_one_letter_code
_entity_poly.pdbx_strand_id
1 'polypeptide(L)'
;MVDSKISANVDFGALGKQVGWLNIPHSRNESGWGAMHMPMSVIANGSGPTVVFTGGNHGDEYEGQIALMKLVRSLDPGEVQGRVIIIPHLNYPAMRANAR
;
A
#
# COMPACT_ATOMS: atom_id res chain seq x y z
N MET A 1 -9.39 -22.48 -5.13
CA MET A 1 -8.54 -21.28 -5.38
C MET A 1 -7.17 -21.57 -4.78
N VAL A 2 -6.11 -21.07 -5.41
CA VAL A 2 -4.75 -21.13 -4.86
C VAL A 2 -4.50 -19.82 -4.11
N ASP A 3 -3.85 -19.89 -2.95
CA ASP A 3 -3.54 -18.70 -2.16
C ASP A 3 -2.57 -17.77 -2.89
N SER A 4 -2.73 -16.47 -2.64
CA SER A 4 -1.78 -15.47 -3.15
C SER A 4 -0.41 -15.67 -2.50
N LYS A 5 0.65 -15.54 -3.30
CA LYS A 5 2.04 -15.48 -2.78
C LYS A 5 2.40 -14.12 -2.21
N ILE A 6 1.55 -13.11 -2.41
CA ILE A 6 1.75 -11.76 -1.88
C ILE A 6 1.44 -11.79 -0.38
N SER A 7 2.37 -11.28 0.42
CA SER A 7 2.23 -11.12 1.86
C SER A 7 2.31 -9.65 2.24
N ALA A 8 1.79 -9.27 3.41
CA ALA A 8 1.96 -7.92 3.96
C ALA A 8 2.86 -7.98 5.19
N ASN A 9 3.65 -6.93 5.43
CA ASN A 9 4.43 -6.80 6.68
C ASN A 9 3.71 -5.93 7.74
N VAL A 10 2.40 -5.74 7.60
CA VAL A 10 1.54 -5.00 8.53
C VAL A 10 0.48 -5.92 9.10
N ASP A 11 0.02 -5.64 10.31
CA ASP A 11 -1.13 -6.29 10.93
C ASP A 11 -2.39 -5.47 10.64
N PHE A 12 -3.28 -6.00 9.78
CA PHE A 12 -4.52 -5.31 9.43
C PHE A 12 -5.51 -5.17 10.61
N GLY A 13 -5.36 -5.97 11.68
CA GLY A 13 -6.21 -5.95 12.86
C GLY A 13 -5.73 -5.00 13.97
N ALA A 14 -4.47 -4.59 13.95
CA ALA A 14 -3.92 -3.72 14.98
C ALA A 14 -4.40 -2.25 14.84
N LEU A 15 -4.65 -1.61 15.98
CA LEU A 15 -4.96 -0.19 16.05
C LEU A 15 -3.71 0.68 15.85
N GLY A 16 -3.92 1.97 15.59
CA GLY A 16 -2.87 2.94 15.33
C GLY A 16 -2.51 3.03 13.85
N LYS A 17 -1.28 3.43 13.57
CA LYS A 17 -0.76 3.64 12.21
C LYS A 17 0.45 2.78 11.95
N GLN A 18 0.37 2.01 10.87
CA GLN A 18 1.45 1.16 10.39
C GLN A 18 1.79 1.56 8.95
N VAL A 19 3.07 1.83 8.69
CA VAL A 19 3.58 2.08 7.35
C VAL A 19 4.50 0.92 7.01
N GLY A 20 4.21 0.25 5.90
CA GLY A 20 4.89 -0.97 5.48
C GLY A 20 4.78 -1.18 3.98
N TRP A 21 4.69 -2.45 3.58
CA TRP A 21 4.63 -2.86 2.19
C TRP A 21 3.90 -4.20 2.02
N LEU A 22 3.40 -4.38 0.80
CA LEU A 22 3.10 -5.69 0.26
C LEU A 22 4.37 -6.29 -0.33
N ASN A 23 4.76 -7.45 0.18
CA ASN A 23 5.86 -8.25 -0.32
C ASN A 23 5.38 -9.13 -1.48
N ILE A 24 5.87 -8.86 -2.69
CA ILE A 24 5.52 -9.54 -3.92
C ILE A 24 6.74 -10.34 -4.39
N PRO A 25 6.77 -11.67 -4.19
CA PRO A 25 7.87 -12.50 -4.68
C PRO A 25 8.04 -12.34 -6.19
N HIS A 26 9.25 -12.04 -6.62
CA HIS A 26 9.56 -11.74 -8.01
C HIS A 26 10.98 -12.21 -8.35
N SER A 27 11.07 -13.44 -8.84
CA SER A 27 12.30 -14.08 -9.29
C SER A 27 12.65 -13.60 -10.70
N ARG A 28 13.89 -13.15 -10.89
CA ARG A 28 14.45 -12.69 -12.17
C ARG A 28 15.95 -12.99 -12.25
N ASN A 29 16.55 -12.88 -13.43
CA ASN A 29 17.98 -13.18 -13.65
C ASN A 29 18.90 -12.42 -12.68
N GLU A 30 18.55 -11.18 -12.36
CA GLU A 30 19.31 -10.31 -11.47
C GLU A 30 19.05 -10.61 -9.98
N SER A 31 18.02 -11.39 -9.65
CA SER A 31 17.63 -11.70 -8.28
C SER A 31 16.74 -12.95 -8.22
N GLY A 32 17.37 -14.12 -8.07
CA GLY A 32 16.69 -15.43 -8.06
C GLY A 32 15.69 -15.60 -6.91
N TRP A 33 15.94 -14.96 -5.76
CA TRP A 33 15.04 -14.89 -4.60
C TRP A 33 14.54 -13.46 -4.32
N GLY A 34 14.37 -12.67 -5.39
CA GLY A 34 13.93 -11.29 -5.29
C GLY A 34 12.47 -11.12 -4.87
N ALA A 35 12.16 -9.92 -4.39
CA ALA A 35 10.80 -9.45 -4.15
C ALA A 35 10.68 -7.96 -4.47
N MET A 36 9.45 -7.53 -4.77
CA MET A 36 9.08 -6.12 -4.81
C MET A 36 8.33 -5.77 -3.52
N HIS A 37 8.77 -4.71 -2.86
CA HIS A 37 8.12 -4.18 -1.66
C HIS A 37 7.26 -2.98 -2.07
N MET A 38 5.99 -3.24 -2.39
CA MET A 38 5.04 -2.20 -2.80
C MET A 38 4.54 -1.44 -1.57
N PRO A 39 4.82 -0.12 -1.44
CA PRO A 39 4.49 0.63 -0.24
C PRO A 39 2.99 0.65 0.06
N MET A 40 2.64 0.55 1.34
CA MET A 40 1.27 0.69 1.81
C MET A 40 1.21 1.16 3.28
N SER A 41 0.03 1.56 3.75
CA SER A 41 -0.21 1.80 5.17
C SER A 41 -1.59 1.35 5.61
N VAL A 42 -1.72 0.97 6.89
CA VAL A 42 -2.99 0.77 7.58
C VAL A 42 -3.08 1.76 8.72
N ILE A 43 -4.19 2.49 8.80
CA ILE A 43 -4.51 3.39 9.91
C ILE A 43 -5.86 2.97 10.45
N ALA A 44 -5.93 2.56 11.72
CA ALA A 44 -7.16 2.06 12.33
C ALA A 44 -7.34 2.61 13.74
N ASN A 45 -8.56 2.98 14.08
CA ASN A 45 -8.94 3.39 15.43
C ASN A 45 -10.46 3.26 15.60
N GLY A 46 -10.91 3.02 16.83
CA GLY A 46 -12.33 2.90 17.14
C GLY A 46 -13.06 1.80 16.35
N SER A 47 -14.33 2.04 16.04
CA SER A 47 -15.19 1.12 15.29
C SER A 47 -15.80 1.82 14.09
N GLY A 48 -15.83 1.14 12.94
CA GLY A 48 -16.35 1.72 11.71
C GLY A 48 -15.97 0.90 10.47
N PRO A 49 -16.34 1.37 9.27
CA PRO A 49 -16.05 0.68 8.02
C PRO A 49 -14.54 0.65 7.72
N THR A 50 -14.15 -0.22 6.78
CA THR A 50 -12.84 -0.17 6.14
C THR A 50 -12.97 0.53 4.79
N VAL A 51 -12.11 1.51 4.54
CA VAL A 51 -11.95 2.16 3.24
C VAL A 51 -10.58 1.82 2.66
N VAL A 52 -10.53 1.53 1.37
CA VAL A 52 -9.29 1.28 0.63
C VAL A 52 -9.09 2.40 -0.38
N PHE A 53 -7.95 3.07 -0.31
CA PHE A 53 -7.53 4.07 -1.29
C PHE A 53 -6.35 3.54 -2.10
N THR A 54 -6.45 3.65 -3.42
CA THR A 54 -5.38 3.29 -4.35
C THR A 54 -5.05 4.45 -5.27
N GLY A 55 -3.77 4.66 -5.55
CA GLY A 55 -3.27 5.58 -6.57
C GLY A 55 -2.26 4.86 -7.46
N GLY A 56 -1.83 5.50 -8.56
CA GLY A 56 -0.81 4.94 -9.44
C GLY A 56 -1.23 3.61 -10.06
N ASN A 57 -2.49 3.52 -10.52
CA ASN A 57 -2.93 2.38 -11.33
C ASN A 57 -2.10 2.30 -12.62
N HIS A 58 -1.90 3.47 -13.24
CA HIS A 58 -0.84 3.70 -14.20
C HIS A 58 0.28 4.48 -13.52
N GLY A 59 1.53 4.17 -13.88
CA GLY A 59 2.71 4.71 -13.20
C GLY A 59 2.95 6.19 -13.43
N ASP A 60 2.43 6.71 -14.54
CA ASP A 60 2.53 8.10 -15.01
C ASP A 60 1.34 8.98 -14.58
N GLU A 61 0.41 8.46 -13.77
CA GLU A 61 -0.73 9.19 -13.20
C GLU A 61 -0.45 9.60 -11.74
N TYR A 62 -0.12 10.86 -11.49
CA TYR A 62 0.57 11.31 -10.27
C TYR A 62 -0.34 11.79 -9.14
N GLU A 63 -1.51 12.34 -9.46
CA GLU A 63 -2.38 13.05 -8.52
C GLU A 63 -2.78 12.16 -7.34
N GLY A 64 -3.24 10.95 -7.65
CA GLY A 64 -3.58 9.95 -6.65
C GLY A 64 -2.38 9.52 -5.81
N GLN A 65 -1.22 9.29 -6.44
CA GLN A 65 0.00 8.90 -5.73
C GLN A 65 0.42 9.98 -4.71
N ILE A 66 0.45 11.24 -5.15
CA ILE A 66 0.85 12.39 -4.32
C ILE A 66 -0.16 12.64 -3.19
N ALA A 67 -1.45 12.66 -3.52
CA ALA A 67 -2.51 12.90 -2.54
C ALA A 67 -2.50 11.83 -1.44
N LEU A 68 -2.35 10.56 -1.83
CA LEU A 68 -2.31 9.46 -0.87
C LEU A 68 -1.03 9.46 -0.03
N MET A 69 0.14 9.75 -0.61
CA MET A 69 1.36 9.92 0.19
C MET A 69 1.26 11.07 1.20
N LYS A 70 0.58 12.17 0.84
CA LYS A 70 0.29 13.27 1.79
C LYS A 70 -0.65 12.81 2.89
N LEU A 71 -1.74 12.12 2.55
CA LEU A 71 -2.69 11.57 3.52
C LEU A 71 -2.01 10.62 4.50
N VAL A 72 -1.16 9.71 4.01
CA VAL A 72 -0.37 8.82 4.88
C VAL A 72 0.49 9.60 5.85
N ARG A 73 1.05 10.75 5.47
CA ARG A 73 1.87 11.57 6.37
C ARG A 73 1.03 12.31 7.40
N SER A 74 -0.09 12.91 6.99
CA SER A 74 -0.86 13.83 7.82
C SER A 74 -1.95 13.18 8.67
N LEU A 75 -2.52 12.05 8.25
CA LEU A 75 -3.66 11.45 8.96
C LEU A 75 -3.21 10.91 10.32
N ASP A 76 -3.82 11.47 11.38
CA ASP A 76 -3.68 11.03 12.76
C ASP A 76 -4.66 9.87 13.01
N PRO A 77 -4.21 8.72 13.55
CA PRO A 77 -5.11 7.65 14.01
C PRO A 77 -6.25 8.13 14.90
N GLY A 78 -6.04 9.17 15.72
CA GLY A 78 -7.07 9.73 16.61
C GLY A 78 -8.30 10.26 15.86
N GLU A 79 -8.14 10.64 14.59
CA GLU A 79 -9.21 11.17 13.73
C GLU A 79 -10.01 10.07 13.00
N VAL A 80 -9.62 8.80 13.15
CA VAL A 80 -10.23 7.66 12.45
C VAL A 80 -11.26 6.95 13.36
N GLN A 81 -12.40 6.57 12.78
CA GLN A 81 -13.37 5.61 13.33
C GLN A 81 -13.62 4.51 12.28
N GLY A 82 -12.95 3.37 12.45
CA GLY A 82 -12.84 2.30 11.45
C GLY A 82 -11.41 2.09 11.00
N ARG A 83 -11.19 1.88 9.70
CA ARG A 83 -9.87 1.57 9.13
C ARG A 83 -9.69 2.18 7.75
N VAL A 84 -8.51 2.71 7.50
CA VAL A 84 -8.08 3.23 6.20
C VAL A 84 -6.86 2.45 5.74
N ILE A 85 -6.96 1.81 4.58
CA ILE A 85 -5.85 1.11 3.92
C ILE A 85 -5.46 1.94 2.70
N ILE A 86 -4.17 2.29 2.57
CA ILE A 86 -3.70 3.19 1.53
C ILE A 86 -2.57 2.52 0.75
N ILE A 87 -2.73 2.41 -0.57
CA ILE A 87 -1.74 1.88 -1.52
C ILE A 87 -1.46 2.99 -2.55
N PRO A 88 -0.45 3.84 -2.34
CA PRO A 88 -0.21 5.00 -3.20
C PRO A 88 0.25 4.65 -4.61
N HIS A 89 0.83 3.46 -4.83
CA HIS A 89 1.41 3.02 -6.09
C HIS A 89 0.95 1.59 -6.43
N LEU A 90 -0.28 1.44 -6.91
CA LEU A 90 -0.91 0.15 -7.17
C LEU A 90 -0.14 -0.68 -8.21
N ASN A 91 0.30 -0.04 -9.28
CA ASN A 91 1.24 -0.63 -10.24
C ASN A 91 2.66 -0.14 -9.96
N TYR A 92 3.24 -0.67 -8.89
CA TYR A 92 4.57 -0.25 -8.42
C TYR A 92 5.67 -0.36 -9.49
N PRO A 93 5.75 -1.42 -10.32
CA PRO A 93 6.71 -1.48 -11.42
C PRO A 93 6.53 -0.36 -12.45
N ALA A 94 5.29 -0.09 -12.87
CA ALA A 94 5.01 0.97 -13.85
C ALA A 94 5.31 2.36 -13.29
N MET A 95 5.00 2.61 -12.01
CA MET A 95 5.39 3.85 -11.32
C MET A 95 6.91 4.04 -11.33
N ARG A 96 7.66 2.99 -11.01
CA ARG A 96 9.13 3.02 -11.02
C ARG A 96 9.71 3.30 -12.42
N ALA A 97 8.94 3.04 -13.46
CA ALA A 97 9.31 3.24 -14.86
C ALA A 97 8.69 4.51 -15.50
N ASN A 98 7.82 5.24 -14.80
CA ASN A 98 6.98 6.31 -15.37
C ASN A 98 6.27 5.86 -16.65
N ALA A 99 5.55 4.75 -16.56
CA ALA A 99 4.87 4.12 -17.68
C ALA A 99 3.42 3.76 -17.35
N ARG A 100 2.59 3.61 -18.39
CA ARG A 100 1.21 3.16 -18.31
C ARG A 100 1.11 1.64 -18.25
#